data_AF-A0A0D2AL10-F1
#
_entry.id   AF-A0A0D2AL10-F1
#
_cell.length_a   1.000
_cell.length_b   1.000
_cell.length_c   1.000
_cell.angle_alpha   90.00
_cell.angle_beta   90.00
_cell.angle_gamma   90.00
#
_symmetry.space_group_name_H-M   'P 1'
#
loop_
_entity.id
_entity.type
_entity.pdbx_description
1 polymer ?
#
loop_
_entity_poly.entity_id
_entity_poly.type
_entity_poly.pdbx_seq_one_letter_code
_entity_poly.pdbx_strand_id
1 'polypeptide(L)'
;MAGPGGGPSRRSHTKSRKGCKTCKRRHIRCDETFPQCRNCTKHQVRCDYMDSPAPGDAGMSLSGQANVLWTPDVSRAVDQWQSTGQFPFPDLQIYPQPQWQSLARDDLRLIYHLLSVCSEMVQSRTSKLTIWTELLPRFMGVAASYPFVMHAILAFSANHLAWISQSAETRTIASAHGATAMKGLHEATLSFSKSNADAVLASSLLLSWQSTDWRGWASLMLNIRNLLNETQSWPEQSSIAELIEQQGLAGPSTFANEATIFSPEGRQEHLNTLHKITAALVKLQPYLATCEQESRWIDQLAGYIERLRTSNPPVNSEEQFAQLYALRKWLFWMPVTLLSSKKGDIFTLLVLSHFYATALAIEPMFPNIGGPFLANLALPSLEELIRIMNTVQTSNNFTSMTQAAAMMMEFPRDVLSNYRAHRDWSHAQSPGSMQPHPYTIDALNLDLGQHLAEFGYNQSLSPAFAPSPLHMSPPNVLPGQGSRSPYLEVPRTGSVDMLYSGTGSNYSSPMTSPAIFKQEEENVFNFGMPFGGYSNGGFVLAPTATIF
;
A
#
# COMPACT_ATOMS: atom_id res chain seq x y z
N MET A 1 -11.01 -64.90 51.37
CA MET A 1 -9.93 -65.23 50.41
C MET A 1 -10.53 -65.27 49.01
N ALA A 2 -10.50 -64.15 48.29
CA ALA A 2 -10.72 -64.07 46.85
C ALA A 2 -9.80 -62.94 46.35
N GLY A 3 -8.71 -63.30 45.68
CA GLY A 3 -7.73 -62.36 45.14
C GLY A 3 -8.17 -61.75 43.80
N PRO A 4 -7.63 -60.57 43.42
CA PRO A 4 -8.05 -59.85 42.22
C PRO A 4 -7.34 -60.37 40.97
N GLY A 5 -8.08 -60.44 39.86
CA GLY A 5 -7.62 -60.92 38.57
C GLY A 5 -6.54 -60.04 37.93
N GLY A 6 -5.38 -60.63 37.64
CA GLY A 6 -4.39 -60.10 36.72
C GLY A 6 -4.66 -60.59 35.30
N GLY A 7 -5.34 -59.77 34.49
CA GLY A 7 -5.45 -59.99 33.05
C GLY A 7 -4.10 -59.82 32.33
N PRO A 8 -3.89 -60.45 31.17
CA PRO A 8 -2.60 -60.51 30.51
C PRO A 8 -2.03 -59.13 30.16
N SER A 9 -0.75 -58.95 30.52
CA SER A 9 0.06 -57.76 30.27
C SER A 9 0.01 -57.33 28.80
N ARG A 10 -0.39 -56.06 28.55
CA ARG A 10 -0.37 -55.46 27.20
C ARG A 10 1.07 -55.43 26.70
N ARG A 11 1.35 -56.18 25.64
CA ARG A 11 2.66 -56.14 24.95
C ARG A 11 2.96 -54.70 24.52
N SER A 12 4.12 -54.21 24.96
CA SER A 12 4.73 -52.98 24.45
C SER A 12 5.03 -53.15 22.95
N HIS A 13 4.56 -52.20 22.14
CA HIS A 13 4.91 -52.12 20.72
C HIS A 13 5.75 -50.88 20.46
N THR A 14 6.72 -51.01 19.55
CA THR A 14 7.55 -49.90 19.06
C THR A 14 6.68 -48.85 18.37
N LYS A 15 6.73 -47.62 18.88
CA LYS A 15 5.97 -46.49 18.32
C LYS A 15 6.48 -46.19 16.90
N SER A 16 5.59 -46.22 15.92
CA SER A 16 5.88 -45.76 14.55
C SER A 16 6.14 -44.25 14.57
N ARG A 17 7.32 -43.82 14.10
CA ARG A 17 7.71 -42.40 14.08
C ARG A 17 6.93 -41.64 13.00
N LYS A 18 6.70 -42.27 11.84
CA LYS A 18 6.05 -41.64 10.67
C LYS A 18 4.55 -41.98 10.51
N GLY A 19 3.94 -42.68 11.46
CA GLY A 19 2.53 -43.10 11.39
C GLY A 19 1.54 -41.94 11.24
N CYS A 20 0.43 -42.18 10.55
CA CYS A 20 -0.65 -41.20 10.36
C CYS A 20 -1.24 -40.74 11.71
N LYS A 21 -1.82 -39.52 11.74
CA LYS A 21 -2.36 -38.96 12.98
C LYS A 21 -3.58 -39.75 13.47
N THR A 22 -4.37 -40.33 12.58
CA THR A 22 -5.49 -41.22 12.93
C THR A 22 -5.02 -42.45 13.73
N CYS A 23 -3.97 -43.15 13.28
CA CYS A 23 -3.43 -44.30 14.02
C CYS A 23 -2.76 -43.86 15.34
N LYS A 24 -2.04 -42.73 15.34
CA LYS A 24 -1.43 -42.17 16.55
C LYS A 24 -2.48 -41.81 17.60
N ARG A 25 -3.55 -41.12 17.21
CA ARG A 25 -4.68 -40.76 18.09
C ARG A 25 -5.38 -41.98 18.68
N ARG A 26 -5.48 -43.06 17.89
CA ARG A 26 -6.05 -44.34 18.33
C ARG A 26 -5.09 -45.19 19.16
N HIS A 27 -3.86 -44.74 19.40
CA HIS A 27 -2.81 -45.47 20.11
C HIS A 27 -2.56 -46.88 19.53
N ILE A 28 -2.66 -47.04 18.20
CA ILE A 28 -2.34 -48.27 17.48
C ILE A 28 -1.14 -48.06 16.54
N ARG A 29 -0.40 -49.12 16.22
CA ARG A 29 0.72 -49.06 15.27
C ARG A 29 0.20 -48.74 13.87
N CYS A 30 0.75 -47.72 13.23
CA CYS A 30 0.53 -47.45 11.81
C CYS A 30 1.49 -48.32 10.98
N ASP A 31 1.00 -48.86 9.87
CA ASP A 31 1.77 -49.63 8.90
C ASP A 31 2.47 -48.74 7.84
N GLU A 32 2.31 -47.42 7.95
CA GLU A 32 2.99 -46.40 7.13
C GLU A 32 2.77 -46.53 5.60
N THR A 33 1.78 -47.33 5.16
CA THR A 33 1.44 -47.43 3.73
C THR A 33 0.72 -46.18 3.24
N PHE A 34 1.17 -45.67 2.09
CA PHE A 34 0.60 -44.51 1.40
C PHE A 34 -0.20 -44.99 0.17
N PRO A 35 -1.31 -44.33 -0.23
CA PRO A 35 -1.90 -43.08 0.28
C PRO A 35 -2.87 -43.26 1.47
N GLN A 36 -3.17 -44.51 1.86
CA GLN A 36 -3.95 -44.82 3.06
C GLN A 36 -3.32 -46.01 3.79
N CYS A 37 -3.18 -45.91 5.12
CA CYS A 37 -2.66 -47.01 5.92
C CYS A 37 -3.70 -48.13 6.07
N ARG A 38 -3.30 -49.41 6.08
CA ARG A 38 -4.23 -50.55 6.11
C ARG A 38 -5.13 -50.54 7.34
N ASN A 39 -4.64 -50.02 8.48
CA ASN A 39 -5.46 -49.89 9.68
C ASN A 39 -6.59 -48.86 9.51
N CYS A 40 -6.36 -47.75 8.81
CA CYS A 40 -7.43 -46.80 8.51
C CYS A 40 -8.41 -47.36 7.46
N THR A 41 -7.90 -48.06 6.44
CA THR A 41 -8.73 -48.72 5.43
C THR A 41 -9.65 -49.79 6.05
N LYS A 42 -9.10 -50.68 6.88
CA LYS A 42 -9.87 -51.75 7.54
C LYS A 42 -10.99 -51.21 8.43
N HIS A 43 -10.74 -50.09 9.10
CA HIS A 43 -11.69 -49.48 10.02
C HIS A 43 -12.59 -48.43 9.35
N GLN A 44 -12.50 -48.25 8.03
CA GLN A 44 -13.30 -47.31 7.26
C GLN A 44 -13.25 -45.88 7.86
N VAL A 45 -12.07 -45.46 8.32
CA VAL A 45 -11.84 -44.12 8.87
C VAL A 45 -10.89 -43.31 7.98
N ARG A 46 -11.08 -41.99 7.93
CA ARG A 46 -10.22 -41.09 7.15
C ARG A 46 -8.78 -41.15 7.67
N CYS A 47 -7.84 -41.32 6.75
CA CYS A 47 -6.41 -41.37 7.02
C CYS A 47 -5.76 -40.08 6.57
N ASP A 48 -4.96 -39.44 7.44
CA ASP A 48 -4.35 -38.15 7.11
C ASP A 48 -3.32 -38.22 5.97
N TYR A 49 -2.86 -39.42 5.60
CA TYR A 49 -2.03 -39.61 4.41
C TYR A 49 -2.76 -39.26 3.11
N MET A 50 -4.10 -39.29 3.09
CA MET A 50 -4.88 -38.86 1.92
C MET A 50 -4.77 -37.35 1.67
N ASP A 51 -4.41 -36.58 2.69
CA ASP A 51 -4.35 -35.12 2.66
C ASP A 51 -2.88 -34.58 2.62
N SER A 52 -1.88 -35.47 2.53
CA SER A 52 -0.46 -35.10 2.49
C SER A 52 0.19 -35.65 1.21
N PRO A 53 0.97 -34.87 0.44
CA PRO A 53 1.72 -35.42 -0.69
C PRO A 53 2.71 -36.50 -0.21
N ALA A 54 2.90 -37.54 -1.03
CA ALA A 54 3.70 -38.72 -0.69
C ALA A 54 5.12 -38.34 -0.20
N PRO A 55 5.68 -39.03 0.82
CA PRO A 55 7.03 -38.77 1.32
C PRO A 55 8.07 -39.40 0.37
N GLY A 56 8.22 -38.80 -0.79
CA GLY A 56 9.24 -39.09 -1.80
C GLY A 56 9.74 -37.84 -2.54
N ASP A 57 9.11 -36.68 -2.31
CA ASP A 57 9.38 -35.44 -3.03
C ASP A 57 9.83 -34.30 -2.09
N ALA A 58 10.43 -34.66 -0.94
CA ALA A 58 10.97 -33.74 0.06
C ALA A 58 12.29 -33.08 -0.38
N GLY A 59 12.40 -32.75 -1.67
CA GLY A 59 13.47 -31.95 -2.27
C GLY A 59 12.98 -30.62 -2.87
N MET A 60 11.67 -30.39 -2.99
CA MET A 60 11.13 -29.09 -3.40
C MET A 60 10.54 -28.39 -2.17
N SER A 61 11.35 -27.51 -1.59
CA SER A 61 10.99 -26.65 -0.49
C SER A 61 9.73 -25.83 -0.78
N LEU A 62 8.92 -25.66 0.27
CA LEU A 62 7.72 -24.82 0.37
C LEU A 62 8.06 -23.31 0.30
N SER A 63 8.78 -22.85 -0.74
CA SER A 63 8.96 -21.42 -1.08
C SER A 63 8.36 -21.06 -2.45
N GLY A 64 7.47 -21.92 -2.97
CA GLY A 64 6.96 -21.86 -4.33
C GLY A 64 5.98 -20.72 -4.64
N GLN A 65 5.77 -19.74 -3.76
CA GLN A 65 4.95 -18.56 -4.09
C GLN A 65 5.80 -17.32 -4.41
N ALA A 66 6.98 -17.16 -3.79
CA ALA A 66 7.91 -16.08 -4.16
C ALA A 66 8.64 -16.37 -5.48
N ASN A 67 8.82 -17.65 -5.84
CA ASN A 67 9.61 -18.06 -7.00
C ASN A 67 8.81 -18.11 -8.33
N VAL A 68 7.49 -17.93 -8.29
CA VAL A 68 6.64 -17.96 -9.51
C VAL A 68 6.76 -16.66 -10.32
N LEU A 69 7.12 -15.55 -9.68
CA LEU A 69 7.24 -14.24 -10.34
C LEU A 69 8.64 -13.94 -10.86
N TRP A 70 9.67 -14.67 -10.40
CA TRP A 70 11.04 -14.54 -10.89
C TRP A 70 11.35 -15.66 -11.86
N THR A 71 10.87 -15.52 -13.11
CA THR A 71 11.14 -16.51 -14.14
C THR A 71 12.66 -16.67 -14.36
N PRO A 72 13.12 -17.83 -14.85
CA PRO A 72 14.51 -18.02 -15.21
C PRO A 72 15.03 -16.95 -16.18
N ASP A 73 14.17 -16.43 -17.05
CA ASP A 73 14.49 -15.36 -17.99
C ASP A 73 14.81 -14.03 -17.30
N VAL A 74 13.99 -13.64 -16.32
CA VAL A 74 14.24 -12.44 -15.51
C VAL A 74 15.55 -12.58 -14.72
N SER A 75 15.79 -13.76 -14.13
CA SER A 75 17.05 -14.02 -13.42
C SER A 75 18.27 -13.89 -14.36
N ARG A 76 18.19 -14.43 -15.58
CA ARG A 76 19.25 -14.29 -16.58
C ARG A 76 19.47 -12.84 -17.00
N ALA A 77 18.40 -12.07 -17.22
CA ALA A 77 18.50 -10.67 -17.59
C ALA A 77 19.17 -9.82 -16.49
N VAL A 78 18.83 -10.08 -15.22
CA VAL A 78 19.48 -9.43 -14.07
C VAL A 78 20.95 -9.82 -13.97
N ASP A 79 21.28 -11.10 -14.14
CA ASP A 79 22.67 -11.57 -14.10
C ASP A 79 23.51 -10.97 -15.25
N GLN A 80 22.92 -10.83 -16.44
CA GLN A 80 23.55 -10.14 -17.58
C GLN A 80 23.75 -8.66 -17.29
N TRP A 81 22.76 -7.98 -16.72
CA TRP A 81 22.88 -6.58 -16.35
C TRP A 81 24.01 -6.39 -15.32
N GLN A 82 24.07 -7.25 -14.31
CA GLN A 82 25.08 -7.18 -13.26
C GLN A 82 26.50 -7.42 -13.81
N SER A 83 26.67 -8.34 -14.77
CA SER A 83 27.98 -8.68 -15.34
C SER A 83 28.47 -7.72 -16.43
N THR A 84 27.57 -7.19 -17.25
CA THR A 84 27.92 -6.35 -18.41
C THR A 84 27.74 -4.85 -18.16
N GLY A 85 26.92 -4.48 -17.17
CA GLY A 85 26.49 -3.10 -16.94
C GLY A 85 25.57 -2.53 -18.02
N GLN A 86 25.11 -3.36 -18.97
CA GLN A 86 24.17 -2.93 -19.99
C GLN A 86 22.76 -2.84 -19.40
N PHE A 87 22.20 -1.64 -19.41
CA PHE A 87 20.87 -1.39 -18.90
C PHE A 87 19.80 -2.10 -19.74
N PRO A 88 18.90 -2.90 -19.13
CA PRO A 88 17.97 -3.74 -19.88
C PRO A 88 16.81 -3.01 -20.58
N PHE A 89 16.56 -1.73 -20.27
CA PHE A 89 15.38 -0.98 -20.77
C PHE A 89 15.78 0.35 -21.44
N PRO A 90 16.46 0.33 -22.60
CA PRO A 90 16.94 1.54 -23.26
C PRO A 90 15.82 2.48 -23.75
N ASP A 91 14.62 1.93 -24.01
CA ASP A 91 13.42 2.67 -24.41
C ASP A 91 12.92 3.65 -23.34
N LEU A 92 13.21 3.38 -22.06
CA LEU A 92 12.82 4.26 -20.95
C LEU A 92 13.68 5.52 -20.82
N GLN A 93 14.82 5.59 -21.52
CA GLN A 93 15.72 6.77 -21.54
C GLN A 93 16.06 7.30 -20.14
N ILE A 94 16.33 6.40 -19.18
CA ILE A 94 16.64 6.75 -17.79
C ILE A 94 18.09 7.23 -17.70
N TYR A 95 18.27 8.49 -17.29
CA TYR A 95 19.57 9.10 -17.04
C TYR A 95 19.57 9.96 -15.77
N PRO A 96 20.61 9.88 -14.92
CA PRO A 96 21.67 8.86 -14.95
C PRO A 96 21.12 7.44 -14.67
N GLN A 97 21.82 6.43 -15.17
CA GLN A 97 21.44 5.03 -14.91
C GLN A 97 21.79 4.64 -13.46
N PRO A 98 20.97 3.80 -12.82
CA PRO A 98 21.23 3.38 -11.44
C PRO A 98 22.53 2.60 -11.34
N GLN A 99 23.29 2.81 -10.25
CA GLN A 99 24.58 2.16 -10.02
C GLN A 99 24.38 0.67 -9.69
N TRP A 100 24.21 -0.18 -10.71
CA TRP A 100 23.90 -1.61 -10.55
C TRP A 100 24.92 -2.39 -9.71
N GLN A 101 26.16 -1.92 -9.63
CA GLN A 101 27.26 -2.56 -8.89
C GLN A 101 27.08 -2.47 -7.37
N SER A 102 26.41 -1.43 -6.87
CA SER A 102 26.21 -1.22 -5.43
C SER A 102 24.93 -1.85 -4.89
N LEU A 103 24.09 -2.41 -5.77
CA LEU A 103 22.79 -2.98 -5.43
C LEU A 103 22.85 -4.49 -5.25
N ALA A 104 22.09 -5.02 -4.29
CA ALA A 104 21.95 -6.45 -4.13
C ALA A 104 21.17 -7.07 -5.30
N ARG A 105 21.38 -8.36 -5.55
CA ARG A 105 20.70 -9.06 -6.65
C ARG A 105 19.18 -9.01 -6.53
N ASP A 106 18.65 -9.08 -5.31
CA ASP A 106 17.22 -9.00 -5.05
C ASP A 106 16.68 -7.58 -5.29
N ASP A 107 17.47 -6.53 -4.99
CA ASP A 107 17.12 -5.14 -5.32
C ASP A 107 17.08 -4.94 -6.84
N LEU A 108 18.05 -5.50 -7.56
CA LEU A 108 18.07 -5.45 -9.03
C LEU A 108 16.86 -6.15 -9.64
N ARG A 109 16.40 -7.25 -9.05
CA ARG A 109 15.15 -7.92 -9.46
C ARG A 109 13.94 -7.02 -9.26
N LEU A 110 13.82 -6.38 -8.09
CA LEU A 110 12.75 -5.43 -7.82
C LEU A 110 12.76 -4.25 -8.80
N ILE A 111 13.92 -3.68 -9.11
CA ILE A 111 14.05 -2.63 -10.12
C ILE A 111 13.62 -3.15 -11.49
N TYR A 112 14.10 -4.33 -11.88
CA TYR A 112 13.74 -4.95 -13.15
C TYR A 112 12.23 -5.12 -13.30
N HIS A 113 11.54 -5.62 -12.27
CA HIS A 113 10.08 -5.83 -12.28
C HIS A 113 9.29 -4.55 -12.61
N LEU A 114 9.58 -3.44 -11.93
CA LEU A 114 8.87 -2.20 -12.21
C LEU A 114 9.24 -1.63 -13.59
N LEU A 115 10.51 -1.67 -13.95
CA LEU A 115 10.95 -1.12 -15.23
C LEU A 115 10.44 -1.95 -16.41
N SER A 116 10.28 -3.27 -16.28
CA SER A 116 9.64 -4.09 -17.30
C SER A 116 8.19 -3.68 -17.54
N VAL A 117 7.46 -3.34 -16.46
CA VAL A 117 6.10 -2.83 -16.57
C VAL A 117 6.07 -1.47 -17.29
N CYS A 118 6.95 -0.54 -16.90
CA CYS A 118 7.05 0.75 -17.57
C CYS A 118 7.41 0.61 -19.05
N SER A 119 8.39 -0.25 -19.36
CA SER A 119 8.85 -0.51 -20.73
C SER A 119 7.71 -1.07 -21.58
N GLU A 120 6.94 -2.02 -21.04
CA GLU A 120 5.76 -2.55 -21.72
C GLU A 120 4.74 -1.45 -22.03
N MET A 121 4.44 -0.58 -21.06
CA MET A 121 3.48 0.52 -21.25
C MET A 121 3.96 1.58 -22.24
N VAL A 122 5.26 1.85 -22.29
CA VAL A 122 5.86 2.76 -23.29
C VAL A 122 5.74 2.15 -24.69
N GLN A 123 6.07 0.86 -24.85
CA GLN A 123 5.99 0.16 -26.13
C GLN A 123 4.56 0.07 -26.66
N SER A 124 3.56 -0.14 -25.79
CA SER A 124 2.15 -0.12 -26.15
C SER A 124 1.55 1.28 -26.30
N ARG A 125 2.31 2.35 -25.99
CA ARG A 125 1.85 3.75 -25.95
C ARG A 125 0.68 3.96 -24.97
N THR A 126 0.66 3.22 -23.86
CA THR A 126 -0.38 3.28 -22.84
C THR A 126 0.11 3.84 -21.51
N SER A 127 1.36 4.34 -21.42
CA SER A 127 1.94 4.90 -20.19
C SER A 127 1.07 5.99 -19.55
N LYS A 128 0.52 6.89 -20.37
CA LYS A 128 -0.40 7.97 -19.97
C LYS A 128 -1.76 7.50 -19.44
N LEU A 129 -2.13 6.23 -19.70
CA LEU A 129 -3.39 5.65 -19.22
C LEU A 129 -3.29 5.12 -17.79
N THR A 130 -2.13 5.29 -17.15
CA THR A 130 -1.83 4.87 -15.79
C THR A 130 -1.28 6.04 -14.99
N ILE A 131 -1.46 6.01 -13.68
CA ILE A 131 -1.06 7.13 -12.81
C ILE A 131 0.47 7.26 -12.68
N TRP A 132 1.21 6.15 -12.63
CA TRP A 132 2.60 6.16 -12.18
C TRP A 132 3.63 5.77 -13.25
N THR A 133 3.25 5.10 -14.35
CA THR A 133 4.25 4.49 -15.24
C THR A 133 5.02 5.50 -16.09
N GLU A 134 4.45 6.68 -16.35
CA GLU A 134 5.16 7.82 -16.99
C GLU A 134 6.10 8.54 -16.02
N LEU A 135 5.78 8.54 -14.72
CA LEU A 135 6.54 9.23 -13.68
C LEU A 135 7.75 8.42 -13.22
N LEU A 136 7.61 7.10 -13.15
CA LEU A 136 8.63 6.23 -12.57
C LEU A 136 10.02 6.34 -13.22
N PRO A 137 10.17 6.42 -14.57
CA PRO A 137 11.49 6.61 -15.19
C PRO A 137 12.19 7.90 -14.72
N ARG A 138 11.43 8.98 -14.49
CA ARG A 138 11.98 10.24 -13.97
C ARG A 138 12.49 10.06 -12.54
N PHE A 139 11.70 9.42 -11.67
CA PHE A 139 12.13 9.13 -10.30
C PHE A 139 13.31 8.17 -10.24
N MET A 140 13.41 7.22 -11.17
CA MET A 140 14.54 6.31 -11.27
C MET A 140 15.85 7.05 -11.60
N GLY A 141 15.79 8.06 -12.47
CA GLY A 141 16.96 8.92 -12.75
C GLY A 141 17.45 9.66 -11.50
N VAL A 142 16.53 10.10 -10.64
CA VAL A 142 16.89 10.72 -9.35
C VAL A 142 17.44 9.66 -8.38
N ALA A 143 16.83 8.48 -8.32
CA ALA A 143 17.23 7.37 -7.46
C ALA A 143 18.64 6.83 -7.74
N ALA A 144 19.12 6.98 -8.98
CA ALA A 144 20.49 6.62 -9.34
C ALA A 144 21.56 7.39 -8.55
N SER A 145 21.24 8.60 -8.07
CA SER A 145 22.14 9.46 -7.28
C SER A 145 21.80 9.48 -5.79
N TYR A 146 20.59 9.09 -5.40
CA TYR A 146 20.07 9.22 -4.04
C TYR A 146 19.53 7.89 -3.49
N PRO A 147 20.27 7.21 -2.59
CA PRO A 147 19.91 5.88 -2.09
C PRO A 147 18.53 5.78 -1.41
N PHE A 148 18.10 6.84 -0.70
CA PHE A 148 16.80 6.83 -0.03
C PHE A 148 15.63 6.85 -1.04
N VAL A 149 15.80 7.51 -2.18
CA VAL A 149 14.83 7.47 -3.29
C VAL A 149 14.82 6.08 -3.93
N MET A 150 16.00 5.45 -4.08
CA MET A 150 16.08 4.06 -4.54
C MET A 150 15.31 3.11 -3.62
N HIS A 151 15.47 3.23 -2.30
CA HIS A 151 14.69 2.45 -1.35
C HIS A 151 13.18 2.73 -1.45
N ALA A 152 12.75 3.96 -1.72
CA ALA A 152 11.33 4.26 -1.95
C ALA A 152 10.77 3.52 -3.18
N ILE A 153 11.57 3.42 -4.26
CA ILE A 153 11.22 2.67 -5.47
C ILE A 153 11.23 1.16 -5.21
N LEU A 154 12.22 0.64 -4.49
CA LEU A 154 12.29 -0.79 -4.12
C LEU A 154 11.08 -1.19 -3.27
N ALA A 155 10.69 -0.35 -2.31
CA ALA A 155 9.47 -0.53 -1.53
C ALA A 155 8.23 -0.54 -2.44
N PHE A 156 8.14 0.38 -3.40
CA PHE A 156 7.02 0.45 -4.35
C PHE A 156 6.94 -0.81 -5.22
N SER A 157 8.10 -1.31 -5.67
CA SER A 157 8.21 -2.54 -6.45
C SER A 157 7.76 -3.75 -5.65
N ALA A 158 8.26 -3.89 -4.43
CA ALA A 158 7.86 -4.98 -3.54
C ALA A 158 6.36 -4.90 -3.19
N ASN A 159 5.80 -3.70 -3.02
CA ASN A 159 4.36 -3.51 -2.85
C ASN A 159 3.55 -3.99 -4.08
N HIS A 160 3.98 -3.64 -5.29
CA HIS A 160 3.35 -4.14 -6.51
C HIS A 160 3.45 -5.67 -6.63
N LEU A 161 4.61 -6.23 -6.29
CA LEU A 161 4.83 -7.67 -6.32
C LEU A 161 4.00 -8.41 -5.25
N ALA A 162 3.87 -7.83 -4.06
CA ALA A 162 3.02 -8.33 -2.99
C ALA A 162 1.53 -8.29 -3.37
N TRP A 163 1.10 -7.27 -4.12
CA TRP A 163 -0.24 -7.20 -4.68
C TRP A 163 -0.51 -8.35 -5.66
N ILE A 164 0.45 -8.68 -6.52
CA ILE A 164 0.28 -9.77 -7.51
C ILE A 164 0.39 -11.15 -6.86
N SER A 165 1.42 -11.37 -6.03
CA SER A 165 1.71 -12.68 -5.40
C SER A 165 0.85 -13.00 -4.20
N GLN A 166 0.27 -11.99 -3.55
CA GLN A 166 -0.31 -12.08 -2.20
C GLN A 166 0.68 -12.54 -1.11
N SER A 167 1.99 -12.52 -1.39
CA SER A 167 3.04 -13.02 -0.49
C SER A 167 3.28 -12.10 0.72
N ALA A 168 3.26 -12.69 1.92
CA ALA A 168 3.60 -11.99 3.16
C ALA A 168 5.08 -11.60 3.24
N GLU A 169 5.97 -12.45 2.73
CA GLU A 169 7.42 -12.20 2.70
C GLU A 169 7.73 -10.97 1.85
N THR A 170 7.10 -10.87 0.68
CA THR A 170 7.27 -9.70 -0.20
C THR A 170 6.76 -8.42 0.45
N ARG A 171 5.70 -8.49 1.27
CA ARG A 171 5.25 -7.34 2.08
C ARG A 171 6.31 -6.90 3.09
N THR A 172 6.97 -7.85 3.77
CA THR A 172 8.04 -7.49 4.71
C THR A 172 9.23 -6.82 4.03
N ILE A 173 9.57 -7.22 2.80
CA ILE A 173 10.58 -6.54 1.98
C ILE A 173 10.16 -5.10 1.66
N ALA A 174 8.89 -4.91 1.28
CA ALA A 174 8.35 -3.57 1.01
C ALA A 174 8.45 -2.66 2.25
N SER A 175 8.04 -3.15 3.42
CA SER A 175 8.14 -2.41 4.68
C SER A 175 9.58 -2.08 5.06
N ALA A 176 10.52 -3.02 4.89
CA ALA A 176 11.94 -2.80 5.23
C ALA A 176 12.58 -1.70 4.37
N HIS A 177 12.36 -1.72 3.05
CA HIS A 177 12.83 -0.65 2.18
C HIS A 177 12.09 0.67 2.45
N GLY A 178 10.78 0.62 2.73
CA GLY A 178 9.99 1.80 3.07
C GLY A 178 10.52 2.52 4.32
N ALA A 179 10.86 1.77 5.38
CA ALA A 179 11.46 2.31 6.58
C ALA A 179 12.84 2.96 6.31
N THR A 180 13.67 2.32 5.49
CA THR A 180 14.99 2.85 5.11
C THR A 180 14.85 4.13 4.27
N ALA A 181 13.90 4.16 3.34
CA ALA A 181 13.58 5.34 2.55
C ALA A 181 13.09 6.50 3.43
N MET A 182 12.20 6.22 4.40
CA MET A 182 11.66 7.21 5.31
C MET A 182 12.76 7.85 6.17
N LYS A 183 13.67 7.03 6.70
CA LYS A 183 14.83 7.51 7.45
C LYS A 183 15.71 8.44 6.61
N GLY A 184 16.06 8.02 5.39
CA GLY A 184 16.89 8.83 4.51
C GLY A 184 16.20 10.10 4.01
N LEU A 185 14.88 10.06 3.78
CA LEU A 185 14.06 11.24 3.50
C LEU A 185 14.14 12.22 4.67
N HIS A 186 13.94 11.77 5.90
CA HIS A 186 14.02 12.62 7.09
C HIS A 186 15.38 13.33 7.18
N GLU A 187 16.48 12.58 7.04
CA GLU A 187 17.84 13.13 7.06
C GLU A 187 18.06 14.17 5.93
N ALA A 188 17.56 13.88 4.72
CA ALA A 188 17.69 14.78 3.58
C ALA A 188 16.83 16.05 3.71
N THR A 189 15.66 15.97 4.35
CA THR A 189 14.79 17.12 4.64
C THR A 189 15.46 18.10 5.62
N LEU A 190 16.24 17.61 6.59
CA LEU A 190 16.97 18.47 7.53
C LEU A 190 18.04 19.34 6.84
N SER A 191 18.57 18.89 5.71
CA SER A 191 19.51 19.63 4.86
C SER A 191 18.89 19.92 3.49
N PHE A 192 17.64 20.36 3.46
CA PHE A 192 16.95 20.69 2.21
C PHE A 192 17.65 21.85 1.48
N SER A 193 17.82 21.71 0.18
CA SER A 193 18.56 22.63 -0.68
C SER A 193 18.18 22.42 -2.15
N LYS A 194 18.65 23.33 -3.01
CA LYS A 194 18.42 23.21 -4.46
C LYS A 194 18.94 21.90 -5.06
N SER A 195 20.05 21.36 -4.56
CA SER A 195 20.68 20.16 -5.14
C SER A 195 19.93 18.86 -4.84
N ASN A 196 19.23 18.77 -3.71
CA ASN A 196 18.52 17.55 -3.28
C ASN A 196 16.99 17.69 -3.33
N ALA A 197 16.46 18.82 -3.82
CA ALA A 197 15.03 19.07 -3.87
C ALA A 197 14.23 18.02 -4.66
N ASP A 198 14.70 17.67 -5.86
CA ASP A 198 14.10 16.61 -6.68
C ASP A 198 14.04 15.27 -5.94
N ALA A 199 15.08 14.95 -5.17
CA ALA A 199 15.17 13.69 -4.42
C ALA A 199 14.20 13.64 -3.23
N VAL A 200 14.16 14.72 -2.45
CA VAL A 200 13.24 14.84 -1.32
C VAL A 200 11.79 14.77 -1.81
N LEU A 201 11.43 15.58 -2.82
CA LEU A 201 10.08 15.61 -3.39
C LEU A 201 9.68 14.26 -4.02
N ALA A 202 10.57 13.64 -4.81
CA ALA A 202 10.29 12.35 -5.44
C ALA A 202 10.06 11.25 -4.39
N SER A 203 10.90 11.17 -3.35
CA SER A 203 10.71 10.15 -2.31
C SER A 203 9.46 10.40 -1.47
N SER A 204 9.15 11.67 -1.12
CA SER A 204 7.93 12.00 -0.38
C SER A 204 6.67 11.59 -1.15
N LEU A 205 6.66 11.83 -2.47
CA LEU A 205 5.54 11.45 -3.33
C LEU A 205 5.44 9.93 -3.50
N LEU A 206 6.57 9.24 -3.73
CA LEU A 206 6.60 7.77 -3.81
C LEU A 206 6.11 7.12 -2.52
N LEU A 207 6.51 7.65 -1.36
CA LEU A 207 6.09 7.13 -0.07
C LEU A 207 4.62 7.45 0.21
N SER A 208 4.11 8.61 -0.23
CA SER A 208 2.70 8.95 -0.05
C SER A 208 1.77 8.01 -0.83
N TRP A 209 2.17 7.57 -2.04
CA TRP A 209 1.46 6.55 -2.81
C TRP A 209 1.39 5.19 -2.09
N GLN A 210 2.37 4.91 -1.24
CA GLN A 210 2.49 3.65 -0.53
C GLN A 210 1.81 3.65 0.84
N SER A 211 1.47 4.85 1.37
CA SER A 211 0.93 5.00 2.72
C SER A 211 -0.33 4.17 2.95
N THR A 212 -0.33 3.45 4.07
CA THR A 212 -1.46 2.63 4.54
C THR A 212 -2.28 3.32 5.61
N ASP A 213 -1.73 4.35 6.25
CA ASP A 213 -2.38 5.13 7.28
C ASP A 213 -2.53 6.61 6.87
N TRP A 214 -3.53 7.27 7.47
CA TRP A 214 -3.88 8.65 7.21
C TRP A 214 -2.78 9.64 7.65
N ARG A 215 -2.16 9.40 8.80
CA ARG A 215 -1.22 10.36 9.41
C ARG A 215 0.07 10.45 8.62
N GLY A 216 0.64 9.30 8.25
CA GLY A 216 1.84 9.22 7.42
C GLY A 216 1.61 9.83 6.06
N TRP A 217 0.43 9.59 5.48
CA TRP A 217 0.05 10.24 4.24
C TRP A 217 -0.03 11.77 4.39
N ALA A 218 -0.79 12.27 5.37
CA ALA A 218 -0.98 13.70 5.59
C ALA A 218 0.34 14.43 5.88
N SER A 219 1.23 13.82 6.67
CA SER A 219 2.55 14.34 6.99
C SER A 219 3.42 14.48 5.73
N LEU A 220 3.45 13.45 4.87
CA LEU A 220 4.17 13.50 3.60
C LEU A 220 3.60 14.56 2.65
N MET A 221 2.29 14.67 2.54
CA MET A 221 1.65 15.66 1.66
C MET A 221 1.87 17.10 2.15
N LEU A 222 1.79 17.33 3.46
CA LEU A 222 2.10 18.63 4.06
C LEU A 222 3.58 18.99 3.85
N ASN A 223 4.47 18.02 3.99
CA ASN A 223 5.89 18.19 3.72
C ASN A 223 6.12 18.61 2.26
N ILE A 224 5.57 17.87 1.28
CA ILE A 224 5.65 18.23 -0.15
C ILE A 224 5.22 19.68 -0.37
N ARG A 225 4.07 20.07 0.16
CA ARG A 225 3.55 21.43 0.02
C ARG A 225 4.49 22.49 0.58
N ASN A 226 5.02 22.28 1.78
CA ASN A 226 5.95 23.24 2.41
C ASN A 226 7.23 23.39 1.59
N LEU A 227 7.77 22.29 1.09
CA LEU A 227 8.94 22.29 0.22
C LEU A 227 8.67 23.01 -1.10
N LEU A 228 7.50 22.82 -1.72
CA LEU A 228 7.14 23.54 -2.94
C LEU A 228 7.16 25.06 -2.74
N ASN A 229 6.56 25.56 -1.65
CA ASN A 229 6.58 26.98 -1.32
C ASN A 229 8.00 27.53 -1.16
N GLU A 230 8.91 26.74 -0.58
CA GLU A 230 10.32 27.10 -0.48
C GLU A 230 11.00 27.15 -1.85
N THR A 231 10.73 26.16 -2.71
CA THR A 231 11.29 26.09 -4.07
C THR A 231 10.80 27.18 -5.01
N GLN A 232 9.63 27.78 -4.78
CA GLN A 232 9.09 28.88 -5.60
C GLN A 232 10.00 30.13 -5.60
N SER A 233 10.80 30.29 -4.55
CA SER A 233 11.74 31.41 -4.44
C SER A 233 13.02 31.23 -5.28
N TRP A 234 13.23 30.06 -5.88
CA TRP A 234 14.48 29.74 -6.57
C TRP A 234 14.44 30.11 -8.06
N PRO A 235 15.57 30.60 -8.62
CA PRO A 235 15.63 31.06 -10.02
C PRO A 235 15.54 29.93 -11.05
N GLU A 236 15.87 28.69 -10.69
CA GLU A 236 15.59 27.50 -11.51
C GLU A 236 14.79 26.53 -10.64
N GLN A 237 13.62 26.14 -11.12
CA GLN A 237 12.72 25.26 -10.38
C GLN A 237 13.16 23.81 -10.49
N SER A 238 12.83 23.05 -9.45
CA SER A 238 13.00 21.60 -9.44
C SER A 238 12.07 20.97 -10.48
N SER A 239 12.60 20.03 -11.28
CA SER A 239 11.80 19.37 -12.33
C SER A 239 10.63 18.58 -11.76
N ILE A 240 10.81 18.00 -10.57
CA ILE A 240 9.77 17.29 -9.84
C ILE A 240 8.80 18.28 -9.19
N ALA A 241 9.27 19.43 -8.69
CA ALA A 241 8.40 20.48 -8.16
C ALA A 241 7.42 20.99 -9.23
N GLU A 242 7.92 21.32 -10.42
CA GLU A 242 7.08 21.74 -11.56
C GLU A 242 6.02 20.69 -11.90
N LEU A 243 6.39 19.41 -11.87
CA LEU A 243 5.47 18.31 -12.15
C LEU A 243 4.34 18.23 -11.11
N ILE A 244 4.70 18.30 -9.83
CA ILE A 244 3.75 18.24 -8.71
C ILE A 244 2.79 19.43 -8.76
N GLU A 245 3.28 20.62 -9.09
CA GLU A 245 2.47 21.83 -9.25
C GLU A 245 1.53 21.73 -10.46
N GLN A 246 2.04 21.30 -11.62
CA GLN A 246 1.23 21.12 -12.85
C GLN A 246 0.08 20.13 -12.63
N GLN A 247 0.33 19.05 -11.89
CA GLN A 247 -0.68 18.04 -11.59
C GLN A 247 -1.56 18.40 -10.38
N GLY A 248 -1.26 19.50 -9.66
CA GLY A 248 -2.04 19.91 -8.48
C GLY A 248 -1.95 18.93 -7.31
N LEU A 249 -0.84 18.20 -7.18
CA LEU A 249 -0.73 17.11 -6.21
C LEU A 249 -0.47 17.59 -4.78
N ALA A 250 -0.05 18.84 -4.57
CA ALA A 250 0.31 19.36 -3.24
C ALA A 250 -0.86 19.45 -2.23
N GLY A 251 -2.10 19.31 -2.68
CA GLY A 251 -3.29 19.30 -1.81
C GLY A 251 -3.59 20.64 -1.08
N PRO A 252 -4.63 20.67 -0.23
CA PRO A 252 -5.03 21.86 0.53
C PRO A 252 -4.01 22.27 1.60
N SER A 253 -4.15 23.47 2.17
CA SER A 253 -3.21 24.05 3.15
C SER A 253 -3.22 23.39 4.51
N THR A 254 -4.26 22.61 4.80
CA THR A 254 -4.48 22.05 6.11
C THR A 254 -5.18 20.72 5.94
N PHE A 255 -4.48 19.64 6.26
CA PHE A 255 -5.06 18.31 6.43
C PHE A 255 -5.59 18.18 7.86
N ALA A 256 -6.47 19.10 8.27
CA ALA A 256 -7.03 19.06 9.60
C ALA A 256 -7.94 17.84 9.73
N ASN A 257 -7.89 17.14 10.87
CA ASN A 257 -8.84 16.07 11.17
C ASN A 257 -10.16 16.66 11.70
N GLU A 258 -10.65 17.69 11.03
CA GLU A 258 -11.88 18.38 11.39
C GLU A 258 -13.09 17.57 10.95
N ALA A 259 -14.15 17.65 11.76
CA ALA A 259 -15.40 16.97 11.44
C ALA A 259 -15.99 17.57 10.15
N THR A 260 -16.14 16.76 9.12
CA THR A 260 -16.80 17.15 7.87
C THR A 260 -18.30 17.12 8.10
N ILE A 261 -18.91 18.31 8.25
CA ILE A 261 -20.35 18.44 8.41
C ILE A 261 -20.99 18.49 7.02
N PHE A 262 -21.69 17.43 6.64
CA PHE A 262 -22.48 17.41 5.42
C PHE A 262 -23.88 17.98 5.68
N SER A 263 -24.29 18.96 4.89
CA SER A 263 -25.69 19.40 4.87
C SER A 263 -26.59 18.26 4.37
N PRO A 264 -27.86 18.20 4.80
CA PRO A 264 -28.84 17.25 4.26
C PRO A 264 -28.93 17.32 2.73
N GLU A 265 -28.87 18.53 2.17
CA GLU A 265 -28.87 18.78 0.73
C GLU A 265 -27.61 18.21 0.05
N GLY A 266 -26.43 18.44 0.62
CA GLY A 266 -25.16 17.90 0.10
C GLY A 266 -25.13 16.37 0.17
N ARG A 267 -25.70 15.78 1.23
CA ARG A 267 -25.85 14.31 1.32
C ARG A 267 -26.77 13.78 0.21
N GLN A 268 -27.87 14.46 -0.09
CA GLN A 268 -28.75 14.04 -1.18
C GLN A 268 -28.05 14.13 -2.55
N GLU A 269 -27.25 15.17 -2.77
CA GLU A 269 -26.43 15.31 -3.98
C GLU A 269 -25.41 14.17 -4.11
N HIS A 270 -24.71 13.81 -3.03
CA HIS A 270 -23.80 12.67 -3.01
C HIS A 270 -24.50 11.36 -3.36
N LEU A 271 -25.67 11.10 -2.78
CA LEU A 271 -26.46 9.91 -3.10
C LEU A 271 -26.91 9.89 -4.57
N ASN A 272 -27.28 11.05 -5.13
CA ASN A 272 -27.60 11.18 -6.54
C ASN A 272 -26.39 10.88 -7.43
N THR A 273 -25.20 11.32 -7.05
CA THR A 273 -23.94 11.02 -7.76
C THR A 273 -23.62 9.53 -7.71
N LEU A 274 -23.70 8.88 -6.54
CA LEU A 274 -23.52 7.43 -6.41
C LEU A 274 -24.53 6.64 -7.26
N HIS A 275 -25.78 7.11 -7.34
CA HIS A 275 -26.79 6.51 -8.20
C HIS A 275 -26.43 6.62 -9.69
N LYS A 276 -25.97 7.80 -10.15
CA LYS A 276 -25.50 7.99 -11.54
C LYS A 276 -24.33 7.06 -11.88
N ILE A 277 -23.36 6.93 -10.98
CA ILE A 277 -22.23 6.00 -11.14
C ILE A 277 -22.76 4.57 -11.27
N THR A 278 -23.62 4.13 -10.34
CA THR A 278 -24.21 2.79 -10.36
C THR A 278 -24.95 2.51 -11.67
N ALA A 279 -25.76 3.45 -12.15
CA ALA A 279 -26.48 3.32 -13.42
C ALA A 279 -25.52 3.17 -14.61
N ALA A 280 -24.43 3.93 -14.65
CA ALA A 280 -23.41 3.82 -15.70
C ALA A 280 -22.71 2.45 -15.69
N LEU A 281 -22.35 1.93 -14.51
CA LEU A 281 -21.72 0.61 -14.37
C LEU A 281 -22.66 -0.53 -14.80
N VAL A 282 -23.93 -0.47 -14.39
CA VAL A 282 -24.96 -1.45 -14.80
C VAL A 282 -25.21 -1.41 -16.30
N LYS A 283 -25.18 -0.23 -16.92
CA LYS A 283 -25.32 -0.06 -18.37
C LYS A 283 -24.14 -0.68 -19.14
N LEU A 284 -22.93 -0.63 -18.56
CA LEU A 284 -21.71 -1.17 -19.16
C LEU A 284 -21.63 -2.70 -19.07
N GLN A 285 -22.10 -3.30 -17.98
CA GLN A 285 -21.91 -4.73 -17.66
C GLN A 285 -22.29 -5.71 -18.79
N PRO A 286 -23.43 -5.57 -19.50
CA PRO A 286 -23.81 -6.50 -20.57
C PRO A 286 -22.82 -6.55 -21.74
N TYR A 287 -22.11 -5.44 -21.99
CA TYR A 287 -21.12 -5.36 -23.07
C TYR A 287 -19.80 -6.07 -22.72
N LEU A 288 -19.58 -6.36 -21.44
CA LEU A 288 -18.38 -7.03 -20.93
C LEU A 288 -18.59 -8.54 -20.74
N ALA A 289 -19.72 -9.11 -21.17
CA ALA A 289 -20.05 -10.51 -20.94
C ALA A 289 -19.00 -11.50 -21.50
N THR A 290 -18.30 -11.11 -22.57
CA THR A 290 -17.21 -11.91 -23.18
C THR A 290 -15.84 -11.59 -22.61
N CYS A 291 -15.75 -10.57 -21.75
CA CYS A 291 -14.53 -10.01 -21.17
C CYS A 291 -14.53 -10.26 -19.65
N GLU A 292 -14.22 -11.50 -19.24
CA GLU A 292 -14.37 -11.92 -17.83
C GLU A 292 -13.59 -11.04 -16.84
N GLN A 293 -12.37 -10.60 -17.19
CA GLN A 293 -11.54 -9.82 -16.29
C GLN A 293 -12.12 -8.41 -16.09
N GLU A 294 -12.49 -7.76 -17.19
CA GLU A 294 -13.10 -6.44 -17.24
C GLU A 294 -14.46 -6.42 -16.51
N SER A 295 -15.31 -7.42 -16.78
CA SER A 295 -16.61 -7.59 -16.12
C SER A 295 -16.47 -7.73 -14.60
N ARG A 296 -15.51 -8.52 -14.13
CA ARG A 296 -15.23 -8.68 -12.68
C ARG A 296 -14.81 -7.36 -12.03
N TRP A 297 -14.01 -6.54 -12.71
CA TRP A 297 -13.60 -5.23 -12.17
C TRP A 297 -14.77 -4.26 -12.07
N ILE A 298 -15.68 -4.25 -13.04
CA ILE A 298 -16.89 -3.44 -12.97
C ILE A 298 -17.81 -3.92 -11.84
N ASP A 299 -17.97 -5.22 -11.63
CA ASP A 299 -18.72 -5.75 -10.48
C ASP A 299 -18.10 -5.32 -9.14
N GLN A 300 -16.77 -5.36 -9.03
CA GLN A 300 -16.06 -4.89 -7.83
C GLN A 300 -16.26 -3.39 -7.59
N LEU A 301 -16.20 -2.57 -8.65
CA LEU A 301 -16.45 -1.14 -8.55
C LEU A 301 -17.91 -0.86 -8.16
N ALA A 302 -18.88 -1.56 -8.74
CA ALA A 302 -20.29 -1.44 -8.39
C ALA A 302 -20.53 -1.82 -6.92
N GLY A 303 -19.94 -2.92 -6.44
CA GLY A 303 -19.99 -3.31 -5.04
C GLY A 303 -19.35 -2.29 -4.09
N TYR A 304 -18.26 -1.64 -4.51
CA TYR A 304 -17.65 -0.54 -3.75
C TYR A 304 -18.57 0.68 -3.65
N ILE A 305 -19.19 1.09 -4.76
CA ILE A 305 -20.13 2.23 -4.79
C ILE A 305 -21.38 1.94 -3.94
N GLU A 306 -21.88 0.71 -3.96
CA GLU A 306 -23.00 0.29 -3.12
C GLU A 306 -22.65 0.34 -1.62
N ARG A 307 -21.42 -0.05 -1.26
CA ARG A 307 -20.93 0.11 0.13
C ARG A 307 -20.87 1.58 0.53
N LEU A 308 -20.36 2.47 -0.32
CA LEU A 308 -20.36 3.91 -0.05
C LEU A 308 -21.78 4.47 0.12
N ARG A 309 -22.74 3.98 -0.67
CA ARG A 309 -24.15 4.41 -0.60
C ARG A 309 -24.82 4.01 0.72
N THR A 310 -24.46 2.85 1.26
CA THR A 310 -25.06 2.29 2.47
C THR A 310 -24.30 2.65 3.75
N SER A 311 -23.03 3.05 3.63
CA SER A 311 -22.22 3.53 4.75
C SER A 311 -22.62 4.93 5.21
N ASN A 312 -22.27 5.25 6.45
CA ASN A 312 -22.36 6.62 6.93
C ASN A 312 -21.32 7.51 6.22
N PRO A 313 -21.64 8.79 5.97
CA PRO A 313 -20.68 9.72 5.42
C PRO A 313 -19.49 9.85 6.40
N PRO A 314 -18.26 9.90 5.89
CA PRO A 314 -17.06 9.91 6.72
C PRO A 314 -17.01 11.22 7.52
N VAL A 315 -16.90 11.11 8.84
CA VAL A 315 -16.93 12.26 9.73
C VAL A 315 -15.59 12.97 9.76
N ASN A 316 -14.49 12.26 9.61
CA ASN A 316 -13.14 12.80 9.74
C ASN A 316 -12.22 12.30 8.62
N SER A 317 -11.01 12.84 8.54
CA SER A 317 -10.07 12.52 7.46
C SER A 317 -9.58 11.07 7.51
N GLU A 318 -9.43 10.50 8.70
CA GLU A 318 -9.06 9.09 8.85
C GLU A 318 -10.12 8.14 8.26
N GLU A 319 -11.40 8.42 8.51
CA GLU A 319 -12.52 7.69 7.90
C GLU A 319 -12.58 7.90 6.39
N GLN A 320 -12.36 9.11 5.89
CA GLN A 320 -12.25 9.38 4.46
C GLN A 320 -11.14 8.52 3.83
N PHE A 321 -9.96 8.47 4.47
CA PHE A 321 -8.79 7.74 3.97
C PHE A 321 -9.02 6.22 3.94
N ALA A 322 -9.70 5.71 4.98
CA ALA A 322 -10.06 4.31 5.12
C ALA A 322 -11.13 3.90 4.11
N GLN A 323 -12.20 4.68 3.93
CA GLN A 323 -13.25 4.39 2.95
C GLN A 323 -12.70 4.36 1.52
N LEU A 324 -11.71 5.20 1.22
CA LEU A 324 -11.06 5.26 -0.09
C LEU A 324 -10.02 4.16 -0.34
N TYR A 325 -9.65 3.37 0.68
CA TYR A 325 -8.52 2.43 0.61
C TYR A 325 -8.53 1.51 -0.63
N ALA A 326 -9.67 0.88 -0.91
CA ALA A 326 -9.80 -0.04 -2.04
C ALA A 326 -9.58 0.68 -3.38
N LEU A 327 -10.28 1.79 -3.61
CA LEU A 327 -10.18 2.56 -4.85
C LEU A 327 -8.76 3.10 -5.05
N ARG A 328 -8.12 3.62 -3.99
CA ARG A 328 -6.72 4.08 -4.01
C ARG A 328 -5.77 3.00 -4.54
N LYS A 329 -5.88 1.77 -4.04
CA LYS A 329 -5.05 0.66 -4.52
C LYS A 329 -5.41 0.23 -5.95
N TRP A 330 -6.69 0.19 -6.29
CA TRP A 330 -7.13 -0.17 -7.64
C TRP A 330 -6.63 0.79 -8.69
N LEU A 331 -6.73 2.11 -8.47
CA LEU A 331 -6.26 3.14 -9.41
C LEU A 331 -4.77 3.02 -9.75
N PHE A 332 -3.95 2.49 -8.83
CA PHE A 332 -2.52 2.27 -9.07
C PHE A 332 -2.22 0.97 -9.80
N TRP A 333 -2.85 -0.14 -9.42
CA TRP A 333 -2.43 -1.48 -9.87
C TRP A 333 -3.30 -2.11 -10.95
N MET A 334 -4.61 -1.84 -10.91
CA MET A 334 -5.55 -2.43 -11.86
C MET A 334 -5.29 -1.97 -13.31
N PRO A 335 -5.04 -0.67 -13.60
CA PRO A 335 -4.82 -0.21 -14.97
C PRO A 335 -3.69 -0.93 -15.70
N VAL A 336 -2.55 -1.07 -15.03
CA VAL A 336 -1.39 -1.81 -15.56
C VAL A 336 -1.77 -3.26 -15.88
N THR A 337 -2.50 -3.92 -14.97
CA THR A 337 -2.90 -5.32 -15.11
C THR A 337 -3.82 -5.54 -16.32
N LEU A 338 -4.74 -4.62 -16.59
CA LEU A 338 -5.64 -4.72 -17.76
C LEU A 338 -4.91 -4.37 -19.07
N LEU A 339 -4.04 -3.37 -19.04
CA LEU A 339 -3.32 -2.92 -20.23
C LEU A 339 -2.25 -3.92 -20.69
N SER A 340 -1.64 -4.67 -19.77
CA SER A 340 -0.69 -5.74 -20.12
C SER A 340 -1.36 -6.93 -20.82
N SER A 341 -2.62 -7.25 -20.49
CA SER A 341 -3.32 -8.40 -21.10
C SER A 341 -3.94 -8.07 -22.46
N LYS A 342 -4.55 -6.89 -22.61
CA LYS A 342 -5.24 -6.47 -23.85
C LYS A 342 -4.91 -5.02 -24.19
N LYS A 343 -3.76 -4.83 -24.84
CA LYS A 343 -3.18 -3.53 -25.21
C LYS A 343 -4.12 -2.71 -26.09
N GLY A 344 -4.80 -1.73 -25.50
CA GLY A 344 -5.66 -0.79 -26.23
C GLY A 344 -7.00 -1.37 -26.69
N ASP A 345 -7.46 -2.48 -26.12
CA ASP A 345 -8.80 -3.00 -26.38
C ASP A 345 -9.87 -2.02 -25.92
N ILE A 346 -10.93 -1.86 -26.73
CA ILE A 346 -11.98 -0.86 -26.48
C ILE A 346 -12.67 -1.10 -25.13
N PHE A 347 -12.88 -2.35 -24.72
CA PHE A 347 -13.51 -2.65 -23.44
C PHE A 347 -12.59 -2.32 -22.27
N THR A 348 -11.29 -2.60 -22.39
CA THR A 348 -10.30 -2.14 -21.40
C THR A 348 -10.34 -0.61 -21.26
N LEU A 349 -10.30 0.14 -22.36
CA LEU A 349 -10.36 1.61 -22.33
C LEU A 349 -11.65 2.13 -21.69
N LEU A 350 -12.80 1.48 -21.97
CA LEU A 350 -14.07 1.80 -21.34
C LEU A 350 -14.03 1.57 -19.82
N VAL A 351 -13.54 0.42 -19.36
CA VAL A 351 -13.42 0.11 -17.92
C VAL A 351 -12.53 1.13 -17.23
N LEU A 352 -11.34 1.41 -17.78
CA LEU A 352 -10.43 2.42 -17.20
C LEU A 352 -11.08 3.80 -17.12
N SER A 353 -11.82 4.19 -18.17
CA SER A 353 -12.53 5.47 -18.19
C SER A 353 -13.57 5.57 -17.08
N HIS A 354 -14.31 4.48 -16.81
CA HIS A 354 -15.30 4.45 -15.73
C HIS A 354 -14.64 4.47 -14.33
N PHE A 355 -13.50 3.79 -14.15
CA PHE A 355 -12.76 3.83 -12.89
C PHE A 355 -12.23 5.23 -12.58
N TYR A 356 -11.55 5.88 -13.53
CA TYR A 356 -11.03 7.23 -13.32
C TYR A 356 -12.16 8.26 -13.21
N ALA A 357 -13.22 8.17 -14.01
CA ALA A 357 -14.39 9.03 -13.86
C ALA A 357 -15.06 8.83 -12.49
N THR A 358 -15.15 7.60 -11.99
CA THR A 358 -15.68 7.35 -10.64
C THR A 358 -14.82 8.04 -9.57
N ALA A 359 -13.50 8.00 -9.69
CA ALA A 359 -12.58 8.69 -8.78
C ALA A 359 -12.81 10.21 -8.74
N LEU A 360 -13.05 10.84 -9.90
CA LEU A 360 -13.40 12.26 -9.99
C LEU A 360 -14.81 12.55 -9.45
N ALA A 361 -15.78 11.69 -9.75
CA ALA A 361 -17.17 11.91 -9.38
C ALA A 361 -17.41 11.84 -7.88
N ILE A 362 -16.69 10.98 -7.17
CA ILE A 362 -16.83 10.85 -5.71
C ILE A 362 -15.95 11.85 -4.94
N GLU A 363 -15.07 12.59 -5.60
CA GLU A 363 -14.13 13.51 -4.96
C GLU A 363 -14.80 14.50 -3.97
N PRO A 364 -15.94 15.13 -4.30
CA PRO A 364 -16.61 16.07 -3.38
C PRO A 364 -17.08 15.43 -2.06
N MET A 365 -17.22 14.10 -2.04
CA MET A 365 -17.60 13.35 -0.84
C MET A 365 -16.43 13.21 0.15
N PHE A 366 -15.21 13.49 -0.29
CA PHE A 366 -13.97 13.33 0.47
C PHE A 366 -13.10 14.61 0.39
N PRO A 367 -13.59 15.77 0.86
CA PRO A 367 -12.96 17.07 0.62
C PRO A 367 -11.52 17.19 1.14
N ASN A 368 -11.12 16.38 2.13
CA ASN A 368 -9.79 16.49 2.74
C ASN A 368 -8.73 15.70 1.97
N ILE A 369 -9.13 14.74 1.12
CA ILE A 369 -8.25 13.71 0.53
C ILE A 369 -8.48 13.53 -0.96
N GLY A 370 -9.73 13.64 -1.39
CA GLY A 370 -10.21 13.32 -2.73
C GLY A 370 -9.46 14.09 -3.81
N GLY A 371 -9.23 15.39 -3.64
CA GLY A 371 -8.52 16.22 -4.60
C GLY A 371 -7.12 15.68 -4.96
N PRO A 372 -6.12 15.82 -4.07
CA PRO A 372 -4.74 15.44 -4.38
C PRO A 372 -4.52 13.95 -4.64
N PHE A 373 -5.32 13.05 -4.07
CA PHE A 373 -5.06 11.60 -4.14
C PHE A 373 -5.99 10.81 -5.06
N LEU A 374 -7.19 11.31 -5.37
CA LEU A 374 -8.09 10.63 -6.32
C LEU A 374 -8.17 11.41 -7.62
N ALA A 375 -8.73 12.61 -7.57
CA ALA A 375 -9.12 13.31 -8.79
C ALA A 375 -7.91 13.84 -9.55
N ASN A 376 -6.95 14.46 -8.87
CA ASN A 376 -5.77 15.03 -9.53
C ASN A 376 -4.85 13.96 -10.14
N LEU A 377 -4.74 12.79 -9.51
CA LEU A 377 -3.99 11.65 -10.07
C LEU A 377 -4.74 10.97 -11.22
N ALA A 378 -6.06 10.87 -11.15
CA ALA A 378 -6.88 10.21 -12.18
C ALA A 378 -7.13 11.09 -13.42
N LEU A 379 -7.13 12.42 -13.25
CA LEU A 379 -7.52 13.39 -14.28
C LEU A 379 -6.69 13.25 -15.58
N PRO A 380 -5.35 13.24 -15.56
CA PRO A 380 -4.56 13.15 -16.80
C PRO A 380 -4.84 11.87 -17.60
N SER A 381 -4.99 10.74 -16.91
CA SER A 381 -5.30 9.47 -17.55
C SER A 381 -6.70 9.44 -18.13
N LEU A 382 -7.69 10.02 -17.45
CA LEU A 382 -9.05 10.13 -17.99
C LEU A 382 -9.12 11.01 -19.24
N GLU A 383 -8.40 12.14 -19.24
CA GLU A 383 -8.32 13.04 -20.39
C GLU A 383 -7.74 12.33 -21.62
N GLU A 384 -6.65 11.58 -21.42
CA GLU A 384 -6.02 10.82 -22.49
C GLU A 384 -6.93 9.69 -23.00
N LEU A 385 -7.63 8.97 -22.11
CA LEU A 385 -8.60 7.95 -22.49
C LEU A 385 -9.73 8.54 -23.35
N ILE A 386 -10.31 9.67 -22.94
CA ILE A 386 -11.36 10.34 -23.72
C ILE A 386 -10.83 10.80 -25.07
N ARG A 387 -9.58 11.32 -25.13
CA ARG A 387 -8.94 11.73 -26.39
C ARG A 387 -8.78 10.55 -27.35
N ILE A 388 -8.30 9.41 -26.86
CA ILE A 388 -8.15 8.18 -27.66
C ILE A 388 -9.53 7.69 -28.13
N MET A 389 -10.51 7.61 -27.25
CA MET A 389 -11.87 7.16 -27.58
C MET A 389 -12.55 8.06 -28.61
N ASN A 390 -12.34 9.37 -28.56
CA ASN A 390 -12.82 10.31 -29.57
C ASN A 390 -12.16 10.05 -30.93
N THR A 391 -10.85 9.78 -30.95
CA THR A 391 -10.13 9.46 -32.20
C THR A 391 -10.65 8.17 -32.82
N VAL A 392 -10.89 7.13 -32.01
CA VAL A 392 -11.48 5.86 -32.46
C VAL A 392 -12.86 6.09 -33.09
N GLN A 393 -13.69 6.96 -32.49
CA GLN A 393 -15.02 7.29 -33.01
C GLN A 393 -14.99 8.06 -34.33
N THR A 394 -14.01 8.94 -34.52
CA THR A 394 -13.87 9.74 -35.76
C THR A 394 -13.22 8.96 -36.91
N SER A 395 -12.54 7.86 -36.61
CA SER A 395 -11.98 6.99 -37.66
C SER A 395 -13.14 6.29 -38.41
N ASN A 396 -13.12 6.32 -39.75
CA ASN A 396 -14.22 5.92 -40.66
C ASN A 396 -14.72 4.46 -40.55
N ASN A 397 -14.31 3.70 -39.54
CA ASN A 397 -14.74 2.33 -39.27
C ASN A 397 -15.91 2.31 -38.27
N PHE A 398 -17.04 2.90 -38.65
CA PHE A 398 -18.28 2.90 -37.88
C PHE A 398 -18.85 1.47 -37.77
N THR A 399 -18.50 0.78 -36.68
CA THR A 399 -19.10 -0.50 -36.30
C THR A 399 -20.17 -0.24 -35.23
N SER A 400 -21.15 -1.14 -35.11
CA SER A 400 -22.15 -1.07 -34.02
C SER A 400 -21.50 -1.01 -32.63
N MET A 401 -20.33 -1.65 -32.49
CA MET A 401 -19.51 -1.64 -31.29
C MET A 401 -18.91 -0.27 -30.97
N THR A 402 -18.39 0.49 -31.96
CA THR A 402 -17.86 1.84 -31.71
C THR A 402 -18.95 2.83 -31.34
N GLN A 403 -20.17 2.66 -31.87
CA GLN A 403 -21.34 3.44 -31.46
C GLN A 403 -21.77 3.14 -30.01
N ALA A 404 -21.83 1.87 -29.64
CA ALA A 404 -22.14 1.46 -28.26
C ALA A 404 -21.09 2.00 -27.28
N ALA A 405 -19.80 1.90 -27.63
CA ALA A 405 -18.71 2.46 -26.84
C ALA A 405 -18.84 3.99 -26.69
N ALA A 406 -19.28 4.70 -27.72
CA ALA A 406 -19.52 6.14 -27.64
C ALA A 406 -20.62 6.51 -26.63
N MET A 407 -21.70 5.71 -26.58
CA MET A 407 -22.79 5.87 -25.60
C MET A 407 -22.35 5.51 -24.17
N MET A 408 -21.37 4.61 -24.01
CA MET A 408 -20.82 4.30 -22.69
C MET A 408 -19.83 5.37 -22.21
N MET A 409 -19.20 6.11 -23.13
CA MET A 409 -18.30 7.21 -22.80
C MET A 409 -19.03 8.51 -22.40
N GLU A 410 -20.36 8.56 -22.44
CA GLU A 410 -21.16 9.72 -22.01
C GLU A 410 -20.89 10.06 -20.53
N PHE A 411 -21.03 9.08 -19.62
CA PHE A 411 -20.79 9.30 -18.19
C PHE A 411 -19.37 9.81 -17.88
N PRO A 412 -18.28 9.17 -18.37
CA PRO A 412 -16.93 9.67 -18.14
C PRO A 412 -16.69 11.09 -18.67
N ARG A 413 -17.27 11.46 -19.82
CA ARG A 413 -17.15 12.80 -20.41
C ARG A 413 -17.89 13.84 -19.57
N ASP A 414 -19.10 13.53 -19.13
CA ASP A 414 -19.90 14.43 -18.30
C ASP A 414 -19.20 14.72 -16.97
N VAL A 415 -18.66 13.67 -16.33
CA VAL A 415 -17.89 13.84 -15.08
C VAL A 415 -16.66 14.71 -15.31
N LEU A 416 -15.89 14.48 -16.38
CA LEU A 416 -14.71 15.29 -16.68
C LEU A 416 -15.08 16.77 -16.90
N SER A 417 -16.14 17.01 -17.68
CA SER A 417 -16.63 18.37 -17.98
C SER A 417 -17.05 19.09 -16.69
N ASN A 418 -17.84 18.41 -15.86
CA ASN A 418 -18.30 18.96 -14.58
C ASN A 418 -17.11 19.23 -13.64
N TYR A 419 -16.18 18.29 -13.49
CA TYR A 419 -15.02 18.46 -12.63
C TYR A 419 -14.17 19.68 -13.03
N ARG A 420 -13.92 19.88 -14.33
CA ARG A 420 -13.22 21.07 -14.84
C ARG A 420 -13.96 22.36 -14.52
N ALA A 421 -15.28 22.40 -14.78
CA ALA A 421 -16.09 23.57 -14.48
C ALA A 421 -16.03 23.96 -12.99
N HIS A 422 -16.09 22.98 -12.08
CA HIS A 422 -15.97 23.22 -10.65
C HIS A 422 -14.57 23.72 -10.27
N ARG A 423 -13.53 23.11 -10.83
CA ARG A 423 -12.14 23.51 -10.59
C ARG A 423 -11.89 24.95 -11.08
N ASP A 424 -12.31 25.29 -12.30
CA ASP A 424 -12.13 26.63 -12.87
C ASP A 424 -12.90 27.70 -12.08
N TRP A 425 -14.12 27.37 -11.61
CA TRP A 425 -14.91 28.24 -10.75
C TRP A 425 -14.24 28.47 -9.38
N SER A 426 -13.67 27.42 -8.77
CA SER A 426 -12.95 27.55 -7.50
C SER A 426 -11.68 28.41 -7.62
N HIS A 427 -10.94 28.29 -8.72
CA HIS A 427 -9.80 29.13 -9.02
C HIS A 427 -10.20 30.59 -9.26
N ALA A 428 -11.33 30.84 -9.94
CA ALA A 428 -11.82 32.19 -10.18
C ALA A 428 -12.28 32.93 -8.90
N GLN A 429 -12.70 32.20 -7.86
CA GLN A 429 -13.12 32.77 -6.58
C GLN A 429 -12.00 33.01 -5.58
N SER A 430 -10.79 32.50 -5.85
CA SER A 430 -9.62 32.70 -5.00
C SER A 430 -8.55 33.61 -5.63
N PRO A 431 -8.84 34.85 -6.06
CA PRO A 431 -7.81 35.77 -6.50
C PRO A 431 -7.13 36.42 -5.28
N GLY A 432 -6.11 35.74 -4.74
CA GLY A 432 -5.15 36.33 -3.81
C GLY A 432 -5.43 36.11 -2.32
N SER A 433 -4.59 35.28 -1.70
CA SER A 433 -4.00 35.41 -0.35
C SER A 433 -3.73 34.03 0.26
N MET A 434 -2.57 33.46 -0.02
CA MET A 434 -1.97 32.50 0.91
C MET A 434 -0.95 33.27 1.74
N GLN A 435 -1.39 33.81 2.87
CA GLN A 435 -0.45 34.17 3.94
C GLN A 435 0.09 32.85 4.52
N PRO A 436 1.41 32.60 4.49
CA PRO A 436 1.96 31.38 5.07
C PRO A 436 1.89 31.49 6.60
N HIS A 437 1.05 30.69 7.24
CA HIS A 437 1.20 30.44 8.67
C HIS A 437 2.51 29.64 8.87
N PRO A 438 3.43 30.10 9.73
CA PRO A 438 4.71 29.42 9.93
C PRO A 438 4.47 28.18 10.80
N TYR A 439 4.17 27.05 10.17
CA TYR A 439 4.42 25.74 10.77
C TYR A 439 5.90 25.43 10.53
N THR A 440 6.68 25.50 11.60
CA THR A 440 8.13 25.28 11.59
C THR A 440 8.45 23.83 11.25
N ILE A 441 9.52 23.62 10.46
CA ILE A 441 10.09 22.31 10.07
C ILE A 441 10.24 21.35 11.27
N ASP A 442 10.39 21.87 12.49
CA ASP A 442 10.45 21.11 13.74
C ASP A 442 9.18 20.29 14.05
N ALA A 443 7.99 20.73 13.63
CA ALA A 443 6.75 19.97 13.83
C ALA A 443 6.68 18.72 12.93
N LEU A 444 7.21 18.82 11.70
CA LEU A 444 7.33 17.69 10.77
C LEU A 444 8.35 16.66 11.28
N ASN A 445 9.44 17.12 11.91
CA ASN A 445 10.47 16.25 12.48
C ASN A 445 9.94 15.39 13.64
N LEU A 446 9.02 15.92 14.45
CA LEU A 446 8.42 15.19 15.56
C LEU A 446 7.44 14.10 15.07
N ASP A 447 6.64 14.41 14.05
CA ASP A 447 5.61 13.51 13.50
C ASP A 447 6.23 12.40 12.64
N LEU A 448 7.24 12.73 11.81
CA LEU A 448 8.00 11.75 11.05
C LEU A 448 8.81 10.81 11.95
N GLY A 449 9.30 11.32 13.09
CA GLY A 449 9.95 10.53 14.13
C GLY A 449 9.02 9.50 14.79
N GLN A 450 7.72 9.83 14.97
CA GLN A 450 6.72 8.87 15.43
C GLN A 450 6.43 7.78 14.39
N HIS A 451 6.44 8.11 13.10
CA HIS A 451 6.28 7.13 12.03
C HIS A 451 7.42 6.11 11.95
N LEU A 452 8.66 6.48 12.28
CA LEU A 452 9.77 5.51 12.40
C LEU A 452 9.49 4.42 13.46
N ALA A 453 8.72 4.74 14.50
CA ALA A 453 8.29 3.76 15.51
C ALA A 453 7.17 2.83 15.00
N GLU A 454 6.28 3.32 14.13
CA GLU A 454 5.20 2.52 13.52
C GLU A 454 5.72 1.59 12.40
N PHE A 455 6.71 2.01 11.60
CA PHE A 455 7.44 1.09 10.71
C PHE A 455 8.34 0.11 11.48
N GLY A 456 8.52 0.33 12.79
CA GLY A 456 9.41 -0.40 13.69
C GLY A 456 8.76 -1.43 14.60
N TYR A 457 7.51 -1.86 14.36
CA TYR A 457 6.87 -2.96 15.09
C TYR A 457 7.55 -4.31 14.83
N ASN A 458 8.80 -4.48 15.31
CA ASN A 458 9.45 -5.77 15.61
C ASN A 458 10.78 -5.64 16.37
N GLN A 459 11.15 -4.49 16.94
CA GLN A 459 12.32 -4.42 17.84
C GLN A 459 11.95 -3.82 19.20
N SER A 460 11.93 -4.68 20.21
CA SER A 460 11.84 -4.29 21.62
C SER A 460 13.06 -3.44 22.00
N LEU A 461 12.92 -2.12 22.10
CA LEU A 461 13.93 -1.29 22.74
C LEU A 461 13.61 -1.18 24.24
N SER A 462 14.61 -1.49 25.06
CA SER A 462 14.54 -1.51 26.52
C SER A 462 14.16 -0.14 27.11
N PRO A 463 13.59 -0.08 28.34
CA PRO A 463 13.07 1.16 28.95
C PRO A 463 14.13 2.24 29.25
N ALA A 464 15.41 1.98 28.99
CA ALA A 464 16.52 2.88 29.28
C ALA A 464 16.67 4.04 28.28
N PHE A 465 15.87 4.08 27.20
CA PHE A 465 15.96 5.10 26.14
C PHE A 465 14.64 5.86 25.89
N ALA A 466 13.68 5.83 26.82
CA ALA A 466 12.51 6.68 26.71
C ALA A 466 12.90 8.17 26.92
N PRO A 467 12.54 9.10 26.01
CA PRO A 467 12.76 10.52 26.24
C PRO A 467 11.92 10.99 27.43
N SER A 468 12.54 11.73 28.36
CA SER A 468 11.85 12.34 29.51
C SER A 468 10.91 13.47 29.06
N PRO A 469 9.72 13.62 29.66
CA PRO A 469 8.80 14.67 29.28
C PRO A 469 9.27 16.01 29.87
N LEU A 470 9.71 16.93 29.02
CA LEU A 470 9.92 18.32 29.40
C LEU A 470 9.07 19.22 28.49
N HIS A 471 8.07 19.85 29.11
CA HIS A 471 7.66 21.27 29.01
C HIS A 471 6.12 21.42 29.11
N MET A 472 5.59 21.35 30.33
CA MET A 472 4.24 21.85 30.63
C MET A 472 4.34 23.35 30.95
N SER A 473 3.78 24.20 30.10
CA SER A 473 3.59 25.63 30.38
C SER A 473 2.44 25.80 31.39
N PRO A 474 2.57 26.61 32.46
CA PRO A 474 1.48 26.81 33.42
C PRO A 474 0.47 27.86 32.91
N PRO A 475 -0.79 27.84 33.37
CA PRO A 475 -1.79 28.84 32.97
C PRO A 475 -1.53 30.20 33.64
N ASN A 476 -1.88 31.27 32.92
CA ASN A 476 -1.81 32.67 33.34
C ASN A 476 -2.43 32.91 34.73
N VAL A 477 -1.65 33.46 35.67
CA VAL A 477 -2.15 34.06 36.91
C VAL A 477 -1.67 35.52 36.99
N LEU A 478 -2.62 36.42 37.27
CA LEU A 478 -2.45 37.87 37.43
C LEU A 478 -1.51 38.24 38.60
N PRO A 479 -0.91 39.45 38.61
CA PRO A 479 0.22 39.76 39.47
C PRO A 479 -0.20 40.19 40.89
N GLY A 480 0.46 39.64 41.90
CA GLY A 480 0.32 40.08 43.28
C GLY A 480 1.33 39.43 44.22
N GLN A 481 2.39 40.17 44.53
CA GLN A 481 3.30 40.04 45.69
C GLN A 481 4.33 38.87 45.71
N GLY A 482 5.61 39.27 45.81
CA GLY A 482 6.50 38.69 46.83
C GLY A 482 7.56 37.67 46.41
N SER A 483 8.58 38.13 45.68
CA SER A 483 10.01 37.95 45.96
C SER A 483 10.64 36.56 46.25
N ARG A 484 11.72 36.29 45.48
CA ARG A 484 12.99 35.56 45.78
C ARG A 484 13.14 34.10 45.31
N SER A 485 13.88 33.94 44.21
CA SER A 485 14.93 32.91 44.07
C SER A 485 16.10 33.24 45.03
N PRO A 486 17.11 32.37 45.35
CA PRO A 486 17.76 31.41 44.43
C PRO A 486 18.45 30.14 45.04
N TYR A 487 18.87 29.24 44.14
CA TYR A 487 20.06 28.36 44.10
C TYR A 487 20.62 27.57 45.33
N LEU A 488 20.96 26.30 45.02
CA LEU A 488 21.96 25.39 45.64
C LEU A 488 21.89 25.11 47.14
N GLU A 489 21.61 23.84 47.49
CA GLU A 489 22.29 23.19 48.61
C GLU A 489 22.39 21.67 48.41
N VAL A 490 23.63 21.19 48.37
CA VAL A 490 24.05 19.80 48.47
C VAL A 490 24.36 19.52 49.94
N PRO A 491 24.06 18.32 50.46
CA PRO A 491 24.91 17.77 51.51
C PRO A 491 25.63 16.49 51.09
N ARG A 492 26.94 16.50 51.32
CA ARG A 492 27.86 15.36 51.25
C ARG A 492 28.09 14.77 52.66
N THR A 493 28.24 13.44 52.68
CA THR A 493 29.11 12.57 53.52
C THR A 493 28.82 12.29 55.01
N GLY A 494 28.95 11.00 55.35
CA GLY A 494 29.18 10.44 56.70
C GLY A 494 28.78 8.95 56.77
N SER A 495 29.63 8.02 56.28
CA SER A 495 30.47 7.09 57.07
C SER A 495 29.75 5.88 57.72
N VAL A 496 29.98 4.71 57.10
CA VAL A 496 30.20 3.33 57.61
C VAL A 496 29.64 2.93 58.99
N ASP A 497 28.76 1.93 59.03
CA ASP A 497 29.01 0.69 59.81
C ASP A 497 28.06 -0.48 59.48
N MET A 498 28.58 -1.67 59.77
CA MET A 498 28.21 -3.01 59.33
C MET A 498 27.40 -3.75 60.42
N LEU A 499 26.51 -4.69 60.03
CA LEU A 499 26.14 -5.98 60.67
C LEU A 499 24.62 -6.29 60.86
N TYR A 500 24.21 -7.32 60.11
CA TYR A 500 23.32 -8.48 60.38
C TYR A 500 21.84 -8.41 60.84
N SER A 501 21.06 -9.24 60.11
CA SER A 501 19.81 -9.95 60.46
C SER A 501 18.53 -9.11 60.56
N GLY A 502 17.37 -9.48 60.01
CA GLY A 502 16.88 -10.67 59.33
C GLY A 502 15.34 -10.53 59.18
N THR A 503 14.73 -11.45 58.43
CA THR A 503 13.26 -11.70 58.28
C THR A 503 12.45 -10.87 57.27
N GLY A 504 12.05 -11.57 56.20
CA GLY A 504 10.64 -11.79 55.85
C GLY A 504 9.85 -10.65 55.22
N SER A 505 10.00 -10.45 53.91
CA SER A 505 9.06 -9.63 53.11
C SER A 505 7.90 -10.50 52.62
N ASN A 506 6.71 -10.26 53.17
CA ASN A 506 5.42 -10.63 52.60
C ASN A 506 4.63 -9.34 52.39
N TYR A 507 4.58 -8.84 51.15
CA TYR A 507 3.52 -7.93 50.73
C TYR A 507 2.85 -8.46 49.48
N SER A 508 1.60 -8.85 49.71
CA SER A 508 0.60 -9.32 48.78
C SER A 508 0.19 -8.21 47.81
N SER A 509 0.39 -8.43 46.51
CA SER A 509 -0.34 -7.68 45.47
C SER A 509 -1.65 -8.40 45.16
N PRO A 510 -2.80 -7.71 45.09
CA PRO A 510 -4.05 -8.35 44.71
C PRO A 510 -4.05 -8.70 43.23
N MET A 511 -4.60 -9.88 42.93
CA MET A 511 -4.79 -10.40 41.59
C MET A 511 -5.78 -9.55 40.78
N THR A 512 -5.40 -9.21 39.56
CA THR A 512 -6.33 -9.02 38.43
C THR A 512 -5.97 -10.03 37.35
N SER A 513 -6.94 -10.84 36.97
CA SER A 513 -6.84 -11.92 35.99
C SER A 513 -6.32 -11.43 34.63
N PRO A 514 -5.60 -12.26 33.86
CA PRO A 514 -5.18 -11.91 32.51
C PRO A 514 -6.42 -11.92 31.60
N ALA A 515 -6.78 -10.74 31.08
CA ALA A 515 -7.66 -10.67 29.93
C ALA A 515 -6.92 -11.35 28.77
N ILE A 516 -7.52 -12.42 28.26
CA ILE A 516 -7.13 -13.08 27.01
C ILE A 516 -7.34 -12.05 25.91
N PHE A 517 -6.27 -11.34 25.53
CA PHE A 517 -6.25 -10.62 24.27
C PHE A 517 -6.21 -11.67 23.16
N LYS A 518 -7.35 -11.86 22.50
CA LYS A 518 -7.40 -12.49 21.19
C LYS A 518 -6.54 -11.64 20.27
N GLN A 519 -5.44 -12.23 19.82
CA GLN A 519 -4.65 -11.73 18.71
C GLN A 519 -5.53 -11.85 17.45
N GLU A 520 -6.21 -10.77 17.08
CA GLU A 520 -6.80 -10.65 15.75
C GLU A 520 -5.64 -10.45 14.78
N GLU A 521 -5.26 -11.51 14.07
CA GLU A 521 -4.53 -11.38 12.80
C GLU A 521 -5.42 -10.57 11.86
N GLU A 522 -5.18 -9.25 11.80
CA GLU A 522 -5.70 -8.42 10.72
C GLU A 522 -5.16 -8.99 9.41
N ASN A 523 -6.03 -9.69 8.68
CA ASN A 523 -5.81 -9.97 7.27
C ASN A 523 -5.90 -8.63 6.52
N VAL A 524 -4.80 -7.86 6.49
CA VAL A 524 -4.65 -6.54 5.85
C VAL A 524 -5.01 -6.53 4.35
N PHE A 525 -5.21 -7.72 3.75
CA PHE A 525 -5.68 -7.89 2.36
C PHE A 525 -6.96 -8.72 2.22
N ASN A 526 -7.70 -8.99 3.30
CA ASN A 526 -9.07 -9.46 3.14
C ASN A 526 -9.94 -8.22 2.88
N PHE A 527 -10.19 -7.93 1.60
CA PHE A 527 -10.95 -6.78 1.09
C PHE A 527 -12.46 -6.80 1.48
N GLY A 528 -12.79 -7.12 2.74
CA GLY A 528 -14.15 -7.14 3.25
C GLY A 528 -15.03 -8.25 2.67
N MET A 529 -14.53 -9.49 2.56
CA MET A 529 -15.34 -10.63 2.10
C MET A 529 -15.36 -11.80 3.10
N PRO A 530 -16.53 -12.37 3.44
CA PRO A 530 -16.64 -13.68 4.09
C PRO A 530 -16.33 -14.79 3.08
N PHE A 531 -15.34 -15.63 3.40
CA PHE A 531 -14.99 -16.81 2.61
C PHE A 531 -16.06 -17.90 2.76
N GLY A 532 -16.87 -18.09 1.72
CA GLY A 532 -17.70 -19.28 1.53
C GLY A 532 -17.42 -19.92 0.18
N GLY A 533 -16.38 -20.77 0.10
CA GLY A 533 -15.96 -21.51 -1.10
C GLY A 533 -15.52 -20.59 -2.24
N TYR A 534 -14.33 -20.67 -2.80
CA TYR A 534 -13.90 -21.70 -3.73
C TYR A 534 -12.47 -21.37 -4.18
N SER A 535 -11.79 -22.43 -4.58
CA SER A 535 -10.40 -22.62 -4.98
C SER A 535 -9.83 -21.71 -6.08
N ASN A 536 -8.52 -21.41 -5.94
CA ASN A 536 -7.50 -21.29 -7.00
C ASN A 536 -7.94 -20.63 -8.33
N GLY A 537 -7.75 -19.31 -8.44
CA GLY A 537 -7.71 -18.60 -9.72
C GLY A 537 -6.34 -17.96 -9.92
N GLY A 538 -5.46 -18.63 -10.66
CA GLY A 538 -4.14 -18.10 -11.00
C GLY A 538 -4.25 -16.84 -11.87
N PHE A 539 -3.47 -15.81 -11.53
CA PHE A 539 -3.21 -14.69 -12.44
C PHE A 539 -2.20 -15.13 -13.49
N VAL A 540 -2.53 -14.83 -14.75
CA VAL A 540 -1.73 -15.13 -15.93
C VAL A 540 -0.41 -14.34 -15.88
N LEU A 541 0.69 -15.05 -16.14
CA LEU A 541 2.05 -14.51 -16.24
C LEU A 541 2.13 -13.36 -17.26
N ALA A 542 2.97 -12.37 -16.98
CA ALA A 542 3.43 -11.41 -18.00
C ALA A 542 3.98 -12.19 -19.22
N PRO A 543 3.62 -11.80 -20.46
CA PRO A 543 4.14 -12.49 -21.62
C PRO A 543 5.65 -12.30 -21.69
N THR A 544 6.37 -13.43 -21.75
CA THR A 544 7.77 -13.46 -22.16
C THR A 544 7.88 -12.75 -23.50
N ALA A 545 8.65 -11.67 -23.56
CA ALA A 545 9.08 -11.07 -24.81
C ALA A 545 9.87 -12.14 -25.60
N THR A 546 9.24 -12.78 -26.58
CA THR A 546 9.97 -13.45 -27.65
C THR A 546 10.58 -12.35 -28.51
N ILE A 547 11.85 -12.06 -28.25
CA ILE A 547 12.70 -11.27 -29.13
C ILE A 547 12.88 -12.08 -30.42
N PHE A 548 12.29 -11.58 -31.50
CA PHE A 548 12.89 -11.56 -32.82
C PHE A 548 12.71 -10.17 -33.42
#